data_AF-A0A821ZU60-F1
#
_entry.id   AF-A0A821ZU60-F1
#
_cell.length_a   1.000
_cell.length_b   1.000
_cell.length_c   1.000
_cell.angle_alpha   90.00
_cell.angle_beta   90.00
_cell.angle_gamma   90.00
#
_symmetry.space_group_name_H-M   'P 1'
#
loop_
_entity.id
_entity.type
_entity.pdbx_description
1 polymer ?
#
loop_
_entity_poly.entity_id
_entity_poly.type
_entity_poly.pdbx_seq_one_letter_code
_entity_poly.pdbx_strand_id
1 'polypeptide(L)'
;MVSQAENLPREIWLYTFTFLEGHDVVRSFSCLNVFFNSLLHSPHLQLHIRIRQNESNERLPEPTWLHINLQNIYSISVGRRKANCLIQFLRWHAQYLVRLQSVSIYLRKSKLYTNIQFVIFALEQIPSLKHIRI
;
A
#
# COMPACT_ATOMS: atom_id res chain seq x y z
N MET A 1 -7.17 -18.72 23.50
CA MET A 1 -8.46 -18.01 23.66
C MET A 1 -8.78 -17.36 22.34
N VAL A 2 -9.94 -17.64 21.76
CA VAL A 2 -10.41 -16.96 20.54
C VAL A 2 -10.86 -15.56 20.99
N SER A 3 -10.31 -14.51 20.39
CA SER A 3 -10.73 -13.15 20.71
C SER A 3 -12.19 -12.96 20.30
N GLN A 4 -13.00 -12.25 21.11
CA GLN A 4 -14.38 -11.92 20.73
C GLN A 4 -14.43 -11.14 19.39
N ALA A 5 -13.33 -10.49 19.00
CA ALA A 5 -13.15 -9.84 17.71
C ALA A 5 -13.29 -10.81 16.52
N GLU A 6 -12.87 -12.07 16.67
CA GLU A 6 -12.91 -13.09 15.60
C GLU A 6 -14.33 -13.60 15.33
N ASN A 7 -15.28 -13.33 16.23
CA ASN A 7 -16.69 -13.68 16.06
C ASN A 7 -17.44 -12.72 15.12
N LEU A 8 -16.85 -11.57 14.78
CA LEU A 8 -17.44 -10.66 13.80
C LEU A 8 -17.32 -11.25 12.39
N PRO A 9 -18.34 -11.09 11.54
CA PRO A 9 -18.27 -11.47 10.14
C PRO A 9 -17.05 -10.90 9.43
N ARG A 10 -16.46 -11.68 8.51
CA ARG A 10 -15.24 -11.31 7.79
C ARG A 10 -15.44 -10.02 6.99
N GLU A 11 -16.63 -9.83 6.46
CA GLU A 11 -17.05 -8.67 5.67
C GLU A 11 -16.95 -7.38 6.48
N ILE A 12 -17.31 -7.44 7.78
CA ILE A 12 -17.21 -6.27 8.68
C ILE A 12 -15.74 -5.89 8.87
N TRP A 13 -14.86 -6.86 9.05
CA TRP A 13 -13.42 -6.60 9.17
C TRP A 13 -12.82 -6.05 7.89
N LEU A 14 -13.14 -6.65 6.74
CA LEU A 14 -12.68 -6.17 5.44
C LEU A 14 -13.13 -4.73 5.19
N TYR A 15 -14.39 -4.42 5.51
CA TYR A 15 -14.92 -3.06 5.44
C TYR A 15 -14.22 -2.12 6.42
N THR A 16 -13.99 -2.55 7.66
CA THR A 16 -13.31 -1.75 8.69
C THR A 16 -11.89 -1.38 8.26
N PHE A 17 -11.15 -2.32 7.66
CA PHE A 17 -9.80 -2.08 7.15
C PHE A 17 -9.73 -1.01 6.06
N THR A 18 -10.81 -0.76 5.31
CA THR A 18 -10.84 0.32 4.30
C THR A 18 -10.73 1.72 4.90
N PHE A 19 -11.05 1.90 6.19
CA PHE A 19 -10.95 3.18 6.88
C PHE A 19 -9.59 3.40 7.54
N LEU A 20 -8.72 2.39 7.52
CA LEU A 20 -7.40 2.43 8.15
C LEU A 20 -6.31 2.58 7.08
N GLU A 21 -5.19 3.17 7.48
CA GLU A 21 -4.02 3.22 6.60
C GLU A 21 -3.44 1.82 6.45
N GLY A 22 -3.15 1.41 5.22
CA GLY A 22 -2.74 0.05 4.90
C GLY A 22 -1.48 -0.40 5.63
N HIS A 23 -0.54 0.51 5.89
CA HIS A 23 0.66 0.19 6.69
C HIS A 23 0.31 -0.14 8.14
N ASP A 24 -0.63 0.58 8.74
CA ASP A 24 -1.08 0.33 10.11
C ASP A 24 -1.84 -1.01 10.21
N VAL A 25 -2.67 -1.29 9.20
CA VAL A 25 -3.38 -2.58 9.10
C VAL A 25 -2.39 -3.73 9.01
N VAL A 26 -1.43 -3.66 8.08
CA VAL A 26 -0.45 -4.74 7.93
C VAL A 26 0.37 -4.91 9.20
N ARG A 27 0.93 -3.83 9.75
CA ARG A 27 1.78 -3.88 10.95
C ARG A 27 1.05 -4.44 12.17
N SER A 28 -0.22 -4.05 12.35
CA SER A 28 -0.98 -4.43 13.54
C SER A 28 -1.56 -5.85 13.44
N PHE A 29 -1.90 -6.29 12.23
CA PHE A 29 -2.68 -7.52 12.05
C PHE A 29 -1.88 -8.70 11.44
N SER A 30 -0.68 -8.47 10.87
CA SER A 30 0.11 -9.53 10.21
C SER A 30 0.64 -10.62 11.17
N CYS A 31 0.73 -10.32 12.45
CA CYS A 31 1.29 -11.21 13.46
C CYS A 31 0.28 -11.57 14.56
N LEU A 32 -0.99 -11.17 14.40
CA LEU A 32 -1.96 -11.26 15.50
C LEU A 32 -2.46 -12.69 15.70
N ASN A 33 -3.07 -13.28 14.67
CA ASN A 33 -3.50 -14.67 14.64
C ASN A 33 -3.80 -15.13 13.20
N VAL A 34 -4.16 -16.41 13.05
CA VAL A 34 -4.48 -17.02 11.75
C VAL A 34 -5.71 -16.37 11.10
N PHE A 35 -6.72 -15.98 11.88
CA PHE A 35 -7.94 -15.34 11.37
C PHE A 35 -7.63 -14.01 10.68
N PHE A 36 -6.95 -13.08 11.34
CA PHE A 36 -6.58 -11.79 10.77
C PHE A 36 -5.59 -11.93 9.62
N ASN A 37 -4.66 -12.88 9.70
CA ASN A 37 -3.81 -13.20 8.56
C ASN A 37 -4.63 -13.67 7.34
N SER A 38 -5.67 -14.48 7.54
CA SER A 38 -6.56 -14.88 6.44
C SER A 38 -7.35 -13.71 5.83
N LEU A 39 -7.63 -12.66 6.61
CA LEU A 39 -8.25 -11.43 6.12
C LEU A 39 -7.27 -10.60 5.29
N LEU A 40 -6.01 -10.48 5.72
CA LEU A 40 -4.96 -9.79 4.98
C LEU A 40 -4.64 -10.43 3.63
N HIS A 41 -4.86 -11.74 3.49
CA HIS A 41 -4.67 -12.49 2.24
C HIS A 41 -5.95 -12.55 1.38
N SER A 42 -7.04 -11.93 1.84
CA SER A 42 -8.32 -11.95 1.12
C SER A 42 -8.21 -11.16 -0.20
N PRO A 43 -8.67 -11.71 -1.34
CA PRO A 43 -8.72 -10.96 -2.59
C PRO A 43 -9.71 -9.78 -2.54
N HIS A 44 -10.61 -9.77 -1.57
CA HIS A 44 -11.58 -8.70 -1.37
C HIS A 44 -11.06 -7.56 -0.48
N LEU A 45 -9.89 -7.72 0.15
CA LEU A 45 -9.29 -6.66 0.94
C LEU A 45 -8.73 -5.58 0.01
N GLN A 46 -9.26 -4.37 0.13
CA GLN A 46 -8.76 -3.20 -0.56
C GLN A 46 -8.13 -2.26 0.45
N LEU A 47 -6.83 -2.02 0.33
CA LEU A 47 -6.11 -1.10 1.20
C LEU A 47 -5.61 0.14 0.45
N HIS A 48 -5.54 1.23 1.18
CA HIS A 48 -4.93 2.47 0.73
C HIS A 48 -3.64 2.72 1.50
N ILE A 49 -2.59 3.18 0.82
CA ILE A 49 -1.35 3.61 1.47
C ILE A 49 -1.17 5.10 1.25
N ARG A 50 -1.12 5.85 2.34
CA ARG A 50 -0.55 7.18 2.34
C ARG A 50 0.95 7.13 2.65
N ILE A 51 1.76 7.75 1.80
CA ILE A 51 3.20 7.92 2.09
C ILE A 51 3.41 9.24 2.83
N ARG A 52 3.75 9.17 4.12
CA ARG A 52 4.16 10.36 4.90
C ARG A 52 5.67 10.60 4.79
N GLN A 53 6.08 11.80 5.18
CA GLN A 53 7.44 12.31 4.95
C GLN A 53 8.53 11.55 5.74
N ASN A 54 8.13 10.85 6.81
CA ASN A 54 9.02 10.10 7.69
C ASN A 54 8.87 8.57 7.53
N GLU A 55 7.83 8.11 6.82
CA GLU A 55 7.55 6.67 6.61
C GLU A 55 8.39 6.09 5.45
N SER A 56 9.12 6.93 4.71
CA SER A 56 9.94 6.49 3.56
C SER A 56 11.19 5.70 3.92
N ASN A 57 11.51 5.58 5.20
CA ASN A 57 12.70 4.85 5.66
C ASN A 57 12.35 3.55 6.39
N GLU A 58 11.08 3.28 6.69
CA GLU A 58 10.67 2.03 7.31
C GLU A 58 10.38 1.01 6.22
N ARG A 59 11.28 0.02 6.07
CA ARG A 59 11.04 -1.12 5.19
C ARG A 59 9.83 -1.88 5.73
N LEU A 60 8.76 -1.92 4.96
CA LEU A 60 7.59 -2.69 5.33
C LEU A 60 7.92 -4.20 5.46
N PRO A 61 7.24 -4.96 6.34
CA PRO A 61 7.51 -6.38 6.54
C PRO A 61 7.32 -7.18 5.24
N GLU A 62 8.34 -7.96 4.89
CA GLU A 62 8.56 -8.46 3.52
C GLU A 62 7.64 -9.57 2.98
N PRO A 63 6.86 -10.37 3.75
CA PRO A 63 5.98 -11.35 3.10
C PRO A 63 4.53 -10.89 2.89
N THR A 64 4.00 -9.94 3.68
CA THR A 64 2.54 -9.72 3.71
C THR A 64 2.01 -9.01 2.46
N TRP A 65 2.83 -8.19 1.79
CA TRP A 65 2.39 -7.38 0.64
C TRP A 65 2.17 -8.17 -0.65
N LEU A 66 2.77 -9.36 -0.77
CA LEU A 66 2.58 -10.25 -1.92
C LEU A 66 1.12 -10.64 -2.14
N HIS A 67 0.32 -10.60 -1.08
CA HIS A 67 -1.05 -11.10 -1.09
C HIS A 67 -2.11 -10.00 -1.05
N ILE A 68 -1.69 -8.75 -0.80
CA ILE A 68 -2.59 -7.62 -0.58
C ILE A 68 -2.92 -6.92 -1.91
N ASN A 69 -4.21 -6.72 -2.15
CA ASN A 69 -4.67 -5.87 -3.23
C ASN A 69 -4.67 -4.41 -2.76
N LEU A 70 -3.65 -3.66 -3.19
CA LEU A 70 -3.58 -2.22 -2.98
C LEU A 70 -4.41 -1.51 -4.04
N GLN A 71 -5.31 -0.63 -3.60
CA GLN A 71 -6.19 0.11 -4.52
C GLN A 71 -5.63 1.49 -4.85
N ASN A 72 -5.05 2.18 -3.86
CA ASN A 72 -4.45 3.50 -4.06
C ASN A 72 -3.18 3.67 -3.24
N ILE A 73 -2.15 4.25 -3.85
CA ILE A 73 -0.93 4.73 -3.18
C ILE A 73 -0.84 6.22 -3.44
N TYR A 74 -1.12 7.03 -2.42
CA TYR A 74 -1.16 8.47 -2.59
C TYR A 74 -0.16 9.19 -1.68
N SER A 75 0.41 10.27 -2.20
CA SER A 75 1.30 11.16 -1.45
C SER A 75 0.72 12.57 -1.48
N ILE A 76 -0.16 12.88 -0.53
CA ILE A 76 -0.72 14.25 -0.40
C ILE A 76 0.35 15.14 0.24
N SER A 77 1.19 15.78 -0.58
CA SER A 77 2.04 16.87 -0.12
C SER A 77 2.62 17.73 -1.23
N VAL A 78 3.07 18.93 -0.86
CA VAL A 78 3.75 19.89 -1.73
C VAL A 78 5.28 19.72 -1.58
N GLY A 79 6.02 19.39 -2.65
CA GLY A 79 7.48 19.54 -2.74
C GLY A 79 8.34 18.29 -3.07
N ARG A 80 9.64 18.51 -3.37
CA ARG A 80 10.64 17.52 -3.83
C ARG A 80 10.81 16.31 -2.92
N ARG A 81 10.92 16.54 -1.61
CA ARG A 81 11.29 15.49 -0.63
C ARG A 81 10.31 14.32 -0.61
N LYS A 82 9.00 14.56 -0.79
CA LYS A 82 7.99 13.49 -0.71
C LYS A 82 7.80 12.71 -2.00
N ALA A 83 8.12 13.31 -3.15
CA ALA A 83 8.24 12.53 -4.39
C ALA A 83 9.37 11.51 -4.27
N ASN A 84 10.50 11.89 -3.64
CA ASN A 84 11.59 10.96 -3.35
C ASN A 84 11.16 9.86 -2.37
N CYS A 85 10.34 10.18 -1.36
CA CYS A 85 9.75 9.18 -0.46
C CYS A 85 8.91 8.14 -1.21
N LEU A 86 8.05 8.57 -2.14
CA LEU A 86 7.25 7.67 -2.97
C LEU A 86 8.14 6.82 -3.89
N ILE A 87 9.14 7.42 -4.52
CA ILE A 87 10.11 6.70 -5.37
C ILE A 87 10.86 5.65 -4.55
N GLN A 88 11.32 6.00 -3.35
CA GLN A 88 12.03 5.09 -2.46
C GLN A 88 11.14 3.94 -2.00
N PHE A 89 9.89 4.23 -1.62
CA PHE A 89 8.89 3.21 -1.33
C PHE A 89 8.70 2.25 -2.50
N LEU A 90 8.45 2.77 -3.70
CA LEU A 90 8.26 1.95 -4.89
C LEU A 90 9.52 1.13 -5.22
N ARG A 91 10.72 1.71 -5.10
CA ARG A 91 11.98 0.99 -5.31
C ARG A 91 12.14 -0.20 -4.37
N TRP A 92 11.73 -0.08 -3.11
CA TRP A 92 11.82 -1.18 -2.16
C TRP A 92 10.71 -2.20 -2.30
N HIS A 93 9.50 -1.74 -2.61
CA HIS A 93 8.30 -2.55 -2.45
C HIS A 93 7.63 -2.99 -3.74
N ALA A 94 7.88 -2.34 -4.90
CA ALA A 94 7.20 -2.62 -6.16
C ALA A 94 7.23 -4.10 -6.56
N GLN A 95 8.38 -4.76 -6.42
CA GLN A 95 8.53 -6.20 -6.73
C GLN A 95 7.63 -7.11 -5.89
N TYR A 96 7.22 -6.67 -4.69
CA TYR A 96 6.32 -7.41 -3.81
C TYR A 96 4.85 -7.03 -4.02
N LEU A 97 4.56 -5.99 -4.80
CA LEU A 97 3.20 -5.56 -5.13
C LEU A 97 2.62 -6.35 -6.31
N VAL A 98 2.84 -7.66 -6.35
CA VAL A 98 2.52 -8.54 -7.50
C VAL A 98 1.03 -8.62 -7.79
N ARG A 99 0.16 -8.19 -6.86
CA ARG A 99 -1.30 -8.15 -7.06
C ARG A 99 -1.88 -6.75 -7.23
N LEU A 100 -1.03 -5.73 -7.32
CA LEU A 100 -1.45 -4.35 -7.51
C LEU A 100 -2.03 -4.13 -8.92
N GLN A 101 -3.35 -4.07 -9.04
CA GLN A 101 -4.03 -3.92 -10.34
C GLN A 101 -4.18 -2.47 -10.79
N SER A 102 -4.29 -1.54 -9.83
CA SER A 102 -4.49 -0.12 -10.10
C SER A 102 -3.70 0.74 -9.12
N VAL A 103 -3.11 1.82 -9.63
CA VAL A 103 -2.42 2.82 -8.80
C VAL A 103 -2.91 4.20 -9.18
N SER A 104 -3.41 4.94 -8.19
CA SER A 104 -3.66 6.38 -8.30
C SER A 104 -2.66 7.15 -7.46
N ILE A 105 -1.70 7.80 -8.11
CA ILE A 105 -0.71 8.67 -7.49
C ILE A 105 -1.16 10.11 -7.71
N TYR A 106 -1.19 10.90 -6.64
CA TYR A 106 -1.48 12.33 -6.72
C TYR A 106 -0.20 13.10 -6.40
N LEU A 107 0.42 13.73 -7.41
CA LEU A 107 1.57 14.60 -7.22
C LEU A 107 1.14 16.07 -7.38
N ARG A 108 1.11 16.82 -6.28
CA ARG A 108 0.77 18.25 -6.34
C ARG A 108 1.87 19.01 -7.08
N LYS A 109 1.48 19.80 -8.11
CA LYS A 109 2.35 20.57 -9.01
C LYS A 109 3.63 21.04 -8.32
N SER A 110 4.73 20.36 -8.62
CA SER A 110 6.08 20.88 -8.41
C SER A 110 6.79 20.73 -9.75
N LYS A 111 7.64 21.68 -10.12
CA LYS A 111 8.32 21.80 -11.43
C LYS A 111 9.33 20.66 -11.70
N LEU A 112 8.95 19.39 -11.53
CA LEU A 112 9.81 18.23 -11.40
C LEU A 112 9.30 17.06 -12.25
N TYR A 113 9.29 17.27 -13.57
CA TYR A 113 9.02 16.22 -14.54
C TYR A 113 10.01 15.05 -14.43
N THR A 114 11.24 15.28 -13.98
CA THR A 114 12.26 14.24 -13.76
C THR A 114 11.85 13.20 -12.72
N ASN A 115 11.18 13.60 -11.64
CA ASN A 115 10.75 12.66 -10.60
C ASN A 115 9.59 11.77 -11.06
N ILE A 116 8.74 12.26 -11.96
CA ILE A 116 7.63 11.50 -12.51
C ILE A 116 8.15 10.35 -13.39
N GLN A 117 9.19 10.56 -14.19
CA GLN A 117 9.80 9.50 -15.00
C GLN A 117 10.35 8.35 -14.13
N PHE A 118 11.00 8.66 -12.99
CA PHE A 118 11.46 7.63 -12.06
C PHE A 118 10.31 6.88 -11.38
N VAL A 119 9.21 7.54 -11.10
CA VAL A 119 7.99 6.90 -10.58
C VAL A 119 7.40 5.95 -11.62
N ILE A 120 7.25 6.40 -12.87
CA ILE A 120 6.74 5.58 -13.98
C ILE A 120 7.63 4.35 -14.17
N PHE A 121 8.96 4.54 -14.26
CA PHE A 121 9.90 3.43 -14.41
C PHE A 121 9.78 2.40 -13.26
N ALA A 122 9.60 2.85 -12.01
CA ALA A 122 9.44 1.94 -10.88
C ALA A 122 8.10 1.18 -10.92
N LEU A 123 7.04 1.80 -11.45
CA LEU A 123 5.73 1.17 -11.62
C LEU A 123 5.71 0.17 -12.79
N GLU A 124 6.46 0.43 -13.85
CA GLU A 124 6.62 -0.50 -14.99
C GLU A 124 7.24 -1.84 -14.59
N GLN A 125 7.97 -1.88 -13.46
CA GLN A 125 8.50 -3.12 -12.89
C GLN A 125 7.43 -4.00 -12.22
N ILE A 126 6.16 -3.55 -12.14
CA ILE A 126 5.06 -4.29 -11.51
C ILE A 126 4.25 -5.02 -12.60
N PRO A 127 4.40 -6.35 -12.77
CA PRO A 127 3.87 -7.05 -13.94
C PRO A 127 2.34 -7.06 -14.05
N SER A 128 1.65 -6.89 -12.92
CA SER A 128 0.19 -6.95 -12.82
C SER A 128 -0.51 -5.59 -12.90
N LEU A 129 0.27 -4.51 -12.99
CA LEU A 129 -0.26 -3.15 -12.99
C LEU A 129 -0.92 -2.83 -14.33
N LYS A 130 -2.25 -2.76 -14.35
CA LYS A 130 -3.03 -2.50 -15.56
C LYS A 130 -3.38 -1.03 -15.75
N HIS A 131 -3.51 -0.29 -14.66
CA HIS A 131 -3.98 1.10 -14.67
C HIS A 131 -3.11 2.00 -13.81
N ILE A 132 -2.60 3.07 -14.43
CA ILE A 132 -1.82 4.12 -13.78
C ILE A 132 -2.55 5.45 -13.94
N ARG A 133 -2.86 6.11 -12.84
CA ARG A 133 -3.37 7.49 -12.80
C ARG A 133 -2.36 8.34 -12.03
N ILE A 134 -1.81 9.38 -12.66
CA ILE A 134 -0.84 10.34 -12.08
C ILE A 134 -1.45 11.74 -12.08
#